data_AF-A0A497T6S4-F1
#
_entry.id   AF-A0A497T6S4-F1
#
_cell.length_a   1.000
_cell.length_b   1.000
_cell.length_c   1.000
_cell.angle_alpha   90.00
_cell.angle_beta   90.00
_cell.angle_gamma   90.00
#
_symmetry.space_group_name_H-M   'P 1'
#
loop_
_entity.id
_entity.type
_entity.pdbx_description
1 polymer ?
#
loop_
_entity_poly.entity_id
_entity_poly.type
_entity_poly.pdbx_seq_one_letter_code
_entity_poly.pdbx_strand_id
1 'polypeptide(L)'
;MNKKTKAAKISVFAALFLSVLKIIFGFVTGSGALIADALHNVADLFARFSGWLGLKIAEREPTEKFPYGYYKTENIAALFVSLLIVYASVELLINGYFRIFAPPAKLFLPLAGLAVSLVSLIVSFLVARYQKKTGKKINSQNIIANSRESLLDALSSFIVFIAILANMFNIYYVEGVIIVVISLFIFRFSVINIRNSVFSLMDASPSKDIEGKVKKVLSGLPEIQEFEGLKLRKSGPFIFGECTIRLKKSIDAEKAHKIADEIEERIKEVAREIESFALNIEPCKPKRQRIVLPVKSRVA
;
A
#
# COMPACT_ATOMS: atom_id res chain seq x y z
N MET A 1 25.75 1.04 11.80
CA MET A 1 24.35 0.74 11.38
C MET A 1 23.74 1.98 10.73
N ASN A 2 23.26 1.89 9.49
CA ASN A 2 22.74 3.04 8.73
C ASN A 2 21.53 3.66 9.46
N LYS A 3 21.41 4.99 9.55
CA LYS A 3 20.33 5.69 10.30
C LYS A 3 18.93 5.22 9.87
N LYS A 4 18.76 4.88 8.59
CA LYS A 4 17.54 4.26 8.02
C LYS A 4 17.20 2.93 8.71
N THR A 5 18.15 1.99 8.73
CA THR A 5 17.97 0.65 9.30
C THR A 5 17.72 0.67 10.81
N LYS A 6 18.35 1.60 11.55
CA LYS A 6 18.12 1.76 12.99
C LYS A 6 16.70 2.25 13.29
N ALA A 7 16.20 3.24 12.56
CA ALA A 7 14.86 3.76 12.76
C ALA A 7 13.77 2.74 12.40
N ALA A 8 13.96 1.97 11.33
CA ALA A 8 13.05 0.88 10.98
C ALA A 8 13.00 -0.21 12.06
N LYS A 9 14.17 -0.69 12.54
CA LYS A 9 14.24 -1.72 13.58
C LYS A 9 13.57 -1.30 14.88
N ILE A 10 13.82 -0.08 15.35
CA ILE A 10 13.22 0.44 16.59
C ILE A 10 11.69 0.47 16.46
N SER A 11 11.17 0.92 15.33
CA SER A 11 9.72 0.99 15.10
C SER A 11 9.07 -0.38 15.04
N VAL A 12 9.65 -1.33 14.30
CA VAL A 12 9.12 -2.69 14.22
C VAL A 12 9.13 -3.36 15.59
N PHE A 13 10.23 -3.24 16.34
CA PHE A 13 10.32 -3.82 17.67
C PHE A 13 9.33 -3.18 18.65
N ALA A 14 9.21 -1.85 18.66
CA ALA A 14 8.26 -1.15 19.51
C ALA A 14 6.82 -1.54 19.17
N ALA A 15 6.45 -1.56 17.89
CA ALA A 15 5.11 -1.97 17.45
C ALA A 15 4.80 -3.41 17.85
N LEU A 16 5.75 -4.34 17.66
CA LEU A 16 5.58 -5.74 18.05
C LEU A 16 5.40 -5.88 19.57
N PHE A 17 6.28 -5.26 20.35
CA PHE A 17 6.23 -5.29 21.82
C PHE A 17 4.91 -4.73 22.36
N LEU A 18 4.49 -3.56 21.86
CA LEU A 18 3.22 -2.95 22.25
C LEU A 18 2.02 -3.80 21.84
N SER A 19 2.05 -4.42 20.66
CA SER A 19 0.96 -5.30 20.21
C SER A 19 0.81 -6.50 21.13
N VAL A 20 1.91 -7.17 21.49
CA VAL A 20 1.88 -8.30 22.42
C VAL A 20 1.33 -7.88 23.78
N LEU A 21 1.78 -6.74 24.33
CA LEU A 21 1.26 -6.22 25.58
C LEU A 21 -0.24 -5.94 25.52
N LYS A 22 -0.73 -5.27 24.46
CA LYS A 22 -2.16 -4.98 24.30
C LYS A 22 -3.00 -6.24 24.15
N ILE A 23 -2.52 -7.27 23.45
CA ILE A 23 -3.23 -8.56 23.35
C ILE A 23 -3.35 -9.20 24.73
N ILE A 24 -2.23 -9.36 25.44
CA ILE A 24 -2.20 -10.01 26.76
C ILE A 24 -3.11 -9.27 27.72
N PHE A 25 -2.92 -7.96 27.87
CA PHE A 25 -3.72 -7.17 28.80
C PHE A 25 -5.14 -6.92 28.31
N GLY A 26 -5.42 -7.02 27.01
CA GLY A 26 -6.77 -6.98 26.47
C GLY A 26 -7.59 -8.18 26.94
N PHE A 27 -7.02 -9.38 26.86
CA PHE A 27 -7.66 -10.59 27.39
C PHE A 27 -7.71 -10.61 28.91
N VAL A 28 -6.60 -10.29 29.60
CA VAL A 28 -6.55 -10.29 31.07
C VAL A 28 -7.54 -9.30 31.67
N THR A 29 -7.69 -8.11 31.08
CA THR A 29 -8.61 -7.09 31.60
C THR A 29 -10.05 -7.27 31.10
N GLY A 30 -10.26 -8.07 30.05
CA GLY A 30 -11.54 -8.18 29.35
C GLY A 30 -11.93 -6.91 28.58
N SER A 31 -10.96 -6.04 28.25
CA SER A 31 -11.22 -4.80 27.51
C SER A 31 -11.28 -5.05 26.01
N GLY A 32 -12.48 -4.92 25.46
CA GLY A 32 -12.70 -5.04 24.01
C GLY A 32 -12.03 -3.90 23.24
N ALA A 33 -11.93 -2.70 23.84
CA ALA A 33 -11.24 -1.56 23.22
C ALA A 33 -9.74 -1.83 23.05
N LEU A 34 -9.10 -2.43 24.06
CA LEU A 34 -7.68 -2.77 24.00
C LEU A 34 -7.40 -3.90 23.00
N ILE A 35 -8.32 -4.88 22.88
CA ILE A 35 -8.25 -5.95 21.87
C ILE A 35 -8.43 -5.35 20.45
N ALA A 36 -9.36 -4.43 20.25
CA ALA A 36 -9.58 -3.78 18.96
C ALA A 36 -8.34 -3.00 18.48
N ASP A 37 -7.73 -2.24 19.39
CA ASP A 37 -6.49 -1.51 19.13
C ASP A 37 -5.29 -2.44 18.91
N ALA A 38 -5.24 -3.58 19.62
CA ALA A 38 -4.25 -4.62 19.36
C ALA A 38 -4.41 -5.21 17.94
N LEU A 39 -5.64 -5.51 17.52
CA LEU A 39 -5.92 -6.07 16.19
C LEU A 39 -5.49 -5.10 15.08
N HIS A 40 -5.71 -3.79 15.26
CA HIS A 40 -5.22 -2.77 14.33
C HIS A 40 -3.70 -2.83 14.18
N ASN A 41 -2.97 -2.85 15.30
CA ASN A 41 -1.51 -2.91 15.28
C ASN A 41 -0.97 -4.21 14.67
N VAL A 42 -1.63 -5.35 14.92
CA VAL A 42 -1.27 -6.64 14.30
C VAL A 42 -1.48 -6.60 12.79
N ALA A 43 -2.59 -6.00 12.34
CA ALA A 43 -2.87 -5.83 10.91
C ALA A 43 -1.78 -5.02 10.20
N ASP A 44 -1.34 -3.90 10.80
CA ASP A 44 -0.23 -3.09 10.28
C ASP A 44 1.10 -3.87 10.27
N LEU A 45 1.46 -4.52 11.37
CA LEU A 45 2.65 -5.37 11.43
C LEU A 45 2.65 -6.45 10.36
N PHE A 46 1.49 -7.07 10.10
CA PHE A 46 1.36 -8.08 9.06
C PHE A 46 1.49 -7.49 7.66
N ALA A 47 0.92 -6.31 7.39
CA ALA A 47 1.09 -5.63 6.12
C ALA A 47 2.57 -5.32 5.84
N ARG A 48 3.28 -4.80 6.84
CA ARG A 48 4.73 -4.54 6.76
C ARG A 48 5.54 -5.83 6.56
N PHE A 49 5.19 -6.90 7.29
CA PHE A 49 5.83 -8.20 7.16
C PHE A 49 5.61 -8.81 5.77
N SER A 50 4.39 -8.74 5.25
CA SER A 50 4.04 -9.22 3.91
C SER A 50 4.83 -8.48 2.84
N GLY A 51 4.94 -7.16 2.94
CA GLY A 51 5.75 -6.36 2.01
C GLY A 51 7.24 -6.71 2.07
N TRP A 52 7.79 -6.89 3.27
CA TRP A 52 9.18 -7.34 3.43
C TRP A 52 9.40 -8.74 2.85
N LEU A 53 8.50 -9.68 3.14
CA LEU A 53 8.56 -11.04 2.64
C LEU A 53 8.40 -11.06 1.11
N GLY A 54 7.50 -10.23 0.58
CA GLY A 54 7.28 -10.00 -0.85
C GLY A 54 8.55 -9.58 -1.56
N LEU A 55 9.23 -8.55 -1.01
CA LEU A 55 10.52 -8.09 -1.54
C LEU A 55 11.58 -9.19 -1.48
N LYS A 56 11.68 -9.91 -0.36
CA LYS A 56 12.65 -11.00 -0.20
C LYS A 56 12.38 -12.19 -1.13
N ILE A 57 11.11 -12.49 -1.41
CA ILE A 57 10.72 -13.51 -2.38
C ILE A 57 10.97 -13.03 -3.80
N ALA A 58 10.79 -11.74 -4.07
CA ALA A 58 11.06 -11.11 -5.36
C ALA A 58 12.55 -11.09 -5.73
N GLU A 59 13.46 -11.17 -4.75
CA GLU A 59 14.91 -11.36 -4.98
C GLU A 59 15.25 -12.77 -5.50
N ARG A 60 14.30 -13.73 -5.46
CA ARG A 60 14.54 -15.06 -6.05
C ARG A 60 14.53 -14.98 -7.56
N GLU A 61 15.52 -15.61 -8.16
CA GLU A 61 15.62 -15.68 -9.62
C GLU A 61 14.37 -16.35 -10.24
N PRO A 62 13.91 -15.85 -11.40
CA PRO A 62 12.86 -16.50 -12.16
C PRO A 62 13.20 -17.97 -12.45
N THR A 63 12.16 -18.80 -12.51
CA THR A 63 12.29 -20.24 -12.83
C THR A 63 11.52 -20.55 -14.09
N GLU A 64 11.73 -21.71 -14.73
CA GLU A 64 10.94 -22.11 -15.91
C GLU A 64 9.43 -22.11 -15.63
N LYS A 65 9.04 -22.48 -14.41
CA LYS A 65 7.63 -22.47 -13.97
C LYS A 65 7.10 -21.05 -13.71
N PHE A 66 7.98 -20.12 -13.33
CA PHE A 66 7.65 -18.72 -13.01
C PHE A 66 8.63 -17.77 -13.72
N PRO A 67 8.49 -17.57 -15.03
CA PRO A 67 9.46 -16.80 -15.84
C PRO A 67 9.45 -15.31 -15.51
N TYR A 68 8.37 -14.81 -14.93
CA TYR A 68 8.27 -13.45 -14.39
C TYR A 68 8.58 -13.38 -12.89
N GLY A 69 9.13 -14.43 -12.29
CA GLY A 69 9.42 -14.48 -10.85
C GLY A 69 8.18 -14.55 -9.96
N TYR A 70 8.37 -14.25 -8.67
CA TYR A 70 7.37 -14.49 -7.62
C TYR A 70 6.73 -13.21 -7.07
N TYR A 71 6.78 -12.11 -7.82
CA TYR A 71 6.34 -10.78 -7.38
C TYR A 71 4.87 -10.71 -6.89
N LYS A 72 3.97 -11.55 -7.41
CA LYS A 72 2.55 -11.58 -7.00
C LYS A 72 2.31 -12.25 -5.64
N THR A 73 3.29 -12.93 -5.06
CA THR A 73 3.12 -13.66 -3.78
C THR A 73 2.75 -12.73 -2.63
N GLU A 74 3.32 -11.52 -2.60
CA GLU A 74 2.98 -10.48 -1.63
C GLU A 74 1.49 -10.14 -1.65
N ASN A 75 0.94 -9.94 -2.85
CA ASN A 75 -0.46 -9.57 -3.03
C ASN A 75 -1.41 -10.68 -2.55
N ILE A 76 -1.03 -11.95 -2.77
CA ILE A 76 -1.81 -13.11 -2.31
C ILE A 76 -1.81 -13.17 -0.78
N ALA A 77 -0.65 -13.02 -0.14
CA ALA A 77 -0.54 -13.03 1.32
C ALA A 77 -1.31 -11.86 1.96
N ALA A 78 -1.18 -10.66 1.39
CA ALA A 78 -1.90 -9.47 1.81
C ALA A 78 -3.43 -9.61 1.66
N LEU A 79 -3.88 -10.24 0.57
CA LEU A 79 -5.30 -10.53 0.34
C LEU A 79 -5.85 -11.47 1.42
N PHE A 80 -5.15 -12.59 1.67
CA PHE A 80 -5.59 -13.58 2.65
C PHE A 80 -5.73 -12.98 4.06
N VAL A 81 -4.75 -12.21 4.52
CA VAL A 81 -4.85 -11.60 5.86
C VAL A 81 -5.83 -10.46 5.91
N SER A 82 -5.97 -9.66 4.85
CA SER A 82 -7.00 -8.63 4.83
C SER A 82 -8.41 -9.24 4.97
N LEU A 83 -8.66 -10.44 4.44
CA LEU A 83 -9.91 -11.18 4.66
C LEU A 83 -10.09 -11.61 6.12
N LEU A 84 -9.04 -12.10 6.78
CA LEU A 84 -9.09 -12.44 8.21
C LEU A 84 -9.35 -11.21 9.09
N ILE A 85 -8.74 -10.07 8.75
CA ILE A 85 -8.95 -8.81 9.49
C ILE A 85 -10.37 -8.30 9.26
N VAL A 86 -10.93 -8.43 8.05
CA VAL A 86 -12.35 -8.12 7.81
C VAL A 86 -13.23 -8.95 8.73
N TYR A 87 -13.04 -10.27 8.79
CA TYR A 87 -13.79 -11.15 9.68
C TYR A 87 -13.70 -10.68 11.15
N ALA A 88 -12.48 -10.50 11.66
CA ALA A 88 -12.25 -10.06 13.04
C ALA A 88 -12.84 -8.66 13.33
N SER A 89 -12.79 -7.74 12.34
CA SER A 89 -13.37 -6.41 12.49
C SER A 89 -14.90 -6.42 12.56
N VAL A 90 -15.56 -7.33 11.83
CA VAL A 90 -17.01 -7.52 11.92
C VAL A 90 -17.39 -8.09 13.29
N GLU A 91 -16.63 -9.06 13.80
CA GLU A 91 -16.84 -9.61 15.13
C GLU A 91 -16.68 -8.53 16.22
N LEU A 92 -15.64 -7.69 16.12
CA LEU A 92 -15.48 -6.53 17.01
C LEU A 92 -16.61 -5.52 16.88
N LEU A 93 -17.11 -5.27 15.67
CA LEU A 93 -18.23 -4.35 15.45
C LEU A 93 -19.50 -4.84 16.14
N ILE A 94 -19.81 -6.13 16.00
CA ILE A 94 -20.95 -6.78 16.66
C ILE A 94 -20.79 -6.72 18.18
N ASN A 95 -19.62 -7.10 18.69
CA ASN A 95 -19.31 -7.05 20.12
C ASN A 95 -19.41 -5.62 20.67
N GLY A 96 -18.88 -4.64 19.95
CA GLY A 96 -18.95 -3.23 20.30
C GLY A 96 -20.39 -2.73 20.35
N TYR A 97 -21.21 -3.07 19.36
CA TYR A 97 -22.63 -2.71 19.32
C TYR A 97 -23.39 -3.25 20.52
N PHE A 98 -23.26 -4.54 20.84
CA PHE A 98 -23.92 -5.11 22.01
C PHE A 98 -23.39 -4.52 23.31
N ARG A 99 -22.10 -4.20 23.39
CA ARG A 99 -21.47 -3.61 24.58
C ARG A 99 -21.95 -2.19 24.90
N ILE A 100 -22.56 -1.49 23.94
CA ILE A 100 -23.22 -0.19 24.19
C ILE A 100 -24.46 -0.36 25.08
N PHE A 101 -25.21 -1.45 24.87
CA PHE A 101 -26.49 -1.70 25.53
C PHE A 101 -26.41 -2.77 26.64
N ALA A 102 -25.30 -3.50 26.70
CA ALA A 102 -25.08 -4.55 27.69
C ALA A 102 -25.00 -3.98 29.12
N PRO A 103 -25.40 -4.78 30.13
CA PRO A 103 -25.19 -4.42 31.52
C PRO A 103 -23.70 -4.14 31.82
N PRO A 104 -23.40 -3.36 32.86
CA PRO A 104 -22.07 -2.88 33.15
C PRO A 104 -21.06 -4.03 33.32
N ALA A 105 -20.25 -4.25 32.29
CA ALA A 105 -19.11 -5.16 32.33
C ALA A 105 -17.95 -4.45 33.03
N LYS A 106 -17.69 -4.82 34.29
CA LYS A 106 -16.52 -4.34 35.01
C LYS A 106 -15.28 -4.99 34.39
N LEU A 107 -14.30 -4.16 34.05
CA LEU A 107 -12.99 -4.64 33.63
C LEU A 107 -12.28 -5.30 34.81
N PHE A 108 -11.58 -6.39 34.54
CA PHE A 108 -10.66 -6.98 35.50
C PHE A 108 -9.37 -6.15 35.52
N LEU A 109 -8.87 -5.76 36.68
CA LEU A 109 -7.63 -4.97 36.82
C LEU A 109 -7.56 -3.74 35.88
N PRO A 110 -8.54 -2.80 35.92
CA PRO A 110 -8.63 -1.69 34.96
C PRO A 110 -7.38 -0.79 34.95
N LEU A 111 -6.71 -0.66 36.11
CA LEU A 111 -5.45 0.07 36.23
C LEU A 111 -4.34 -0.50 35.33
N ALA A 112 -4.30 -1.82 35.13
CA ALA A 112 -3.33 -2.46 34.27
C ALA A 112 -3.59 -2.14 32.78
N GLY A 113 -4.85 -2.20 32.34
CA GLY A 113 -5.24 -1.80 30.98
C GLY A 113 -4.97 -0.31 30.71
N LEU A 114 -5.24 0.54 31.71
CA LEU A 114 -4.95 1.97 31.65
C LEU A 114 -3.45 2.24 31.55
N ALA A 115 -2.63 1.55 32.36
CA ALA A 115 -1.18 1.64 32.27
C ALA A 115 -0.64 1.20 30.90
N VAL A 116 -1.14 0.09 30.34
CA VAL A 116 -0.73 -0.39 29.02
C VAL A 116 -1.11 0.58 27.90
N SER A 117 -2.34 1.09 27.91
CA SER A 117 -2.78 2.09 26.92
C SER A 117 -1.97 3.39 27.01
N LEU A 118 -1.63 3.84 28.22
CA LEU A 118 -0.77 5.01 28.45
C LEU A 118 0.66 4.79 27.97
N VAL A 119 1.27 3.64 28.29
CA VAL A 119 2.60 3.27 27.81
C VAL A 119 2.61 3.21 26.27
N SER A 120 1.60 2.59 25.67
CA SER A 120 1.45 2.53 24.22
C SER A 120 1.34 3.91 23.60
N LEU A 121 0.49 4.78 24.14
CA LEU A 121 0.35 6.18 23.70
C LEU A 121 1.70 6.90 23.69
N ILE A 122 2.43 6.85 24.82
CA ILE A 122 3.72 7.55 24.97
C ILE A 122 4.75 6.98 23.99
N VAL A 123 4.90 5.65 23.94
CA VAL A 123 5.90 4.99 23.09
C VAL A 123 5.61 5.25 21.60
N SER A 124 4.37 5.06 21.15
CA SER A 124 3.98 5.30 19.76
C SER A 124 4.19 6.75 19.35
N PHE A 125 3.88 7.71 20.24
CA PHE A 125 4.13 9.12 19.98
C PHE A 125 5.62 9.46 19.87
N LEU A 126 6.46 8.89 20.75
CA LEU A 126 7.92 9.07 20.71
C LEU A 126 8.52 8.45 19.43
N VAL A 127 8.05 7.26 19.04
CA VAL A 127 8.45 6.61 17.78
C VAL A 127 8.05 7.46 16.58
N ALA A 128 6.82 7.98 16.54
CA ALA A 128 6.34 8.87 15.48
C ALA A 128 7.20 10.13 15.37
N ARG A 129 7.51 10.80 16.49
CA ARG A 129 8.40 11.96 16.54
C ARG A 129 9.80 11.62 16.01
N TYR A 130 10.37 10.51 16.45
CA TYR A 130 11.70 10.05 16.04
C TYR A 130 11.77 9.72 14.55
N GLN A 131 10.79 8.98 14.03
CA GLN A 131 10.70 8.65 12.61
C GLN A 131 10.49 9.89 11.75
N LYS A 132 9.60 10.81 12.14
CA LYS A 132 9.38 12.06 11.39
C LYS A 132 10.66 12.90 11.29
N LYS A 133 11.40 13.03 12.39
CA LYS A 133 12.68 13.76 12.42
C LYS A 133 13.74 13.06 11.56
N THR A 134 13.84 11.73 11.66
CA THR A 134 14.84 10.95 10.93
C THR A 134 14.52 10.88 9.43
N GLY A 135 13.26 10.64 9.08
CA GLY A 135 12.76 10.58 7.70
C GLY A 135 12.98 11.89 6.94
N LYS A 136 12.75 13.05 7.57
CA LYS A 136 13.10 14.35 6.98
C LYS A 136 14.61 14.51 6.75
N LYS A 137 15.44 14.13 7.73
CA LYS A 137 16.92 14.26 7.63
C LYS A 137 17.53 13.43 6.50
N ILE A 138 16.94 12.27 6.19
CA ILE A 138 17.45 11.33 5.18
C ILE A 138 16.59 11.31 3.91
N ASN A 139 15.70 12.29 3.76
CA ASN A 139 14.73 12.44 2.68
C ASN A 139 14.03 11.14 2.28
N SER A 140 13.55 10.38 3.29
CA SER A 140 12.90 9.09 3.08
C SER A 140 11.39 9.21 3.27
N GLN A 141 10.65 9.11 2.16
CA GLN A 141 9.19 9.10 2.16
C GLN A 141 8.62 7.91 2.96
N ASN A 142 9.21 6.72 2.83
CA ASN A 142 8.76 5.53 3.59
C ASN A 142 8.83 5.74 5.11
N ILE A 143 9.93 6.31 5.64
CA ILE A 143 10.04 6.56 7.08
C ILE A 143 9.07 7.67 7.54
N ILE A 144 8.81 8.66 6.67
CA ILE A 144 7.80 9.70 6.94
C ILE A 144 6.40 9.10 6.95
N ALA A 145 6.08 8.18 6.05
CA ALA A 145 4.81 7.46 6.03
C ALA A 145 4.61 6.66 7.33
N ASN A 146 5.61 5.85 7.72
CA ASN A 146 5.57 5.09 8.97
C ASN A 146 5.38 5.99 10.20
N SER A 147 5.95 7.22 10.18
CA SER A 147 5.74 8.17 11.28
C SER A 147 4.30 8.64 11.44
N ARG A 148 3.53 8.69 10.34
CA ARG A 148 2.10 9.02 10.38
C ARG A 148 1.30 7.84 10.92
N GLU A 149 1.69 6.63 10.58
CA GLU A 149 1.09 5.41 11.09
C GLU A 149 1.31 5.25 12.60
N SER A 150 2.54 5.41 13.08
CA SER A 150 2.82 5.42 14.52
C SER A 150 2.08 6.55 15.28
N LEU A 151 1.72 7.63 14.60
CA LEU A 151 0.87 8.68 15.19
C LEU A 151 -0.60 8.22 15.28
N LEU A 152 -1.11 7.49 14.30
CA LEU A 152 -2.44 6.87 14.36
C LEU A 152 -2.51 5.84 15.49
N ASP A 153 -1.47 5.02 15.68
CA ASP A 153 -1.39 4.07 16.80
C ASP A 153 -1.42 4.78 18.15
N ALA A 154 -0.75 5.93 18.26
CA ALA A 154 -0.79 6.77 19.46
C ALA A 154 -2.19 7.31 19.70
N LEU A 155 -2.86 7.85 18.67
CA LEU A 155 -4.23 8.34 18.77
C LEU A 155 -5.22 7.22 19.14
N SER A 156 -5.10 6.04 18.54
CA SER A 156 -5.90 4.87 18.88
C SER A 156 -5.71 4.47 20.35
N SER A 157 -4.45 4.42 20.81
CA SER A 157 -4.12 4.12 22.22
C SER A 157 -4.69 5.16 23.17
N PHE A 158 -4.73 6.44 22.78
CA PHE A 158 -5.36 7.51 23.57
C PHE A 158 -6.88 7.35 23.66
N ILE A 159 -7.54 6.98 22.56
CA ILE A 159 -8.98 6.71 22.56
C ILE A 159 -9.27 5.52 23.49
N VAL A 160 -8.49 4.44 23.42
CA VAL A 160 -8.62 3.29 24.34
C VAL A 160 -8.38 3.69 25.80
N PHE A 161 -7.38 4.55 26.07
CA PHE A 161 -7.14 5.09 27.40
C PHE A 161 -8.40 5.80 27.95
N ILE A 162 -9.05 6.63 27.13
CA ILE A 162 -10.32 7.28 27.49
C ILE A 162 -11.41 6.24 27.74
N ALA A 163 -11.50 5.19 26.92
CA ALA A 163 -12.47 4.11 27.10
C ALA A 163 -12.36 3.44 28.47
N ILE A 164 -11.13 3.07 28.86
CA ILE A 164 -10.85 2.41 30.13
C ILE A 164 -11.09 3.36 31.30
N LEU A 165 -10.67 4.62 31.17
CA LEU A 165 -10.91 5.65 32.18
C LEU A 165 -12.42 5.89 32.39
N ALA A 166 -13.20 5.97 31.31
CA ALA A 166 -14.65 6.10 31.37
C ALA A 166 -15.31 4.89 32.05
N ASN A 167 -14.84 3.67 31.77
CA ASN A 167 -15.30 2.46 32.45
C ASN A 167 -15.06 2.54 33.97
N MET A 168 -13.91 3.08 34.41
CA MET A 168 -13.62 3.28 35.84
C MET A 168 -14.58 4.27 36.53
N PHE A 169 -15.11 5.25 35.80
CA PHE A 169 -16.14 6.18 36.29
C PHE A 169 -17.57 5.65 36.13
N ASN A 170 -17.75 4.35 35.83
CA ASN A 170 -19.04 3.71 35.58
C ASN A 170 -19.76 4.21 34.30
N ILE A 171 -19.04 4.75 33.32
CA ILE A 171 -19.58 5.18 32.02
C ILE A 171 -19.29 4.09 30.97
N TYR A 172 -20.07 3.02 31.01
CA TYR A 172 -19.78 1.77 30.30
C TYR A 172 -19.99 1.82 28.79
N TYR A 173 -20.98 2.59 28.32
CA TYR A 173 -21.32 2.69 26.89
C TYR A 173 -20.19 3.28 26.03
N VAL A 174 -19.30 4.08 26.64
CA VAL A 174 -18.17 4.71 25.95
C VAL A 174 -17.22 3.66 25.36
N GLU A 175 -16.98 2.54 26.05
CA GLU A 175 -16.14 1.46 25.54
C GLU A 175 -16.77 0.84 24.28
N GLY A 176 -18.07 0.56 24.30
CA GLY A 176 -18.80 0.03 23.14
C GLY A 176 -18.74 0.96 21.93
N VAL A 177 -18.99 2.26 22.12
CA VAL A 177 -18.89 3.28 21.06
C VAL A 177 -17.48 3.31 20.46
N ILE A 178 -16.45 3.26 21.31
CA ILE A 178 -15.05 3.27 20.86
C ILE A 178 -14.71 2.01 20.05
N ILE A 179 -15.15 0.82 20.51
CA ILE A 179 -14.96 -0.44 19.76
C ILE A 179 -15.63 -0.34 18.39
N VAL A 180 -16.87 0.17 18.31
CA VAL A 180 -17.60 0.37 17.05
C VAL A 180 -16.83 1.31 16.12
N VAL A 181 -16.35 2.45 16.62
CA VAL A 181 -15.60 3.42 15.82
C VAL A 181 -14.30 2.79 15.28
N ILE A 182 -13.50 2.16 16.14
CA ILE A 182 -12.23 1.53 15.76
C ILE A 182 -12.48 0.39 14.75
N SER A 183 -13.45 -0.47 15.00
CA SER A 183 -13.76 -1.59 14.10
C SER A 183 -14.22 -1.12 12.71
N LEU A 184 -14.99 -0.04 12.60
CA LEU A 184 -15.35 0.55 11.30
C LEU A 184 -14.12 1.08 10.54
N PHE A 185 -13.16 1.71 11.24
CA PHE A 185 -11.89 2.12 10.63
C PHE A 185 -11.08 0.92 10.13
N ILE A 186 -10.94 -0.12 10.96
CA ILE A 186 -10.22 -1.36 10.58
C ILE A 186 -10.91 -2.04 9.39
N PHE A 187 -12.24 -2.15 9.41
CA PHE A 187 -13.01 -2.74 8.32
C PHE A 187 -12.78 -2.00 7.01
N ARG A 188 -12.93 -0.66 7.01
CA ARG A 188 -12.69 0.17 5.82
C ARG A 188 -11.27 0.01 5.30
N PHE A 189 -10.27 0.04 6.18
CA PHE A 189 -8.87 -0.13 5.83
C PHE A 189 -8.64 -1.50 5.16
N SER A 190 -9.20 -2.56 5.73
CA SER A 190 -9.05 -3.92 5.23
C SER A 190 -9.73 -4.13 3.87
N VAL A 191 -10.91 -3.55 3.66
CA VAL A 191 -11.60 -3.57 2.36
C VAL A 191 -10.80 -2.84 1.27
N ILE A 192 -10.18 -1.70 1.61
CA ILE A 192 -9.28 -0.99 0.68
C ILE A 192 -8.08 -1.87 0.33
N ASN A 193 -7.48 -2.56 1.31
CA ASN A 193 -6.36 -3.46 1.07
C ASN A 193 -6.77 -4.66 0.19
N ILE A 194 -7.92 -5.29 0.45
CA ILE A 194 -8.47 -6.36 -0.42
C ILE A 194 -8.58 -5.86 -1.85
N ARG A 195 -9.21 -4.70 -2.07
CA ARG A 195 -9.35 -4.11 -3.40
C ARG A 195 -8.00 -3.90 -4.06
N ASN A 196 -7.02 -3.34 -3.36
CA ASN A 196 -5.69 -3.09 -3.89
C ASN A 196 -4.97 -4.39 -4.26
N SER A 197 -5.05 -5.42 -3.42
CA SER A 197 -4.48 -6.74 -3.69
C SER A 197 -5.14 -7.40 -4.91
N VAL A 198 -6.47 -7.39 -5.00
CA VAL A 198 -7.22 -7.92 -6.16
C VAL A 198 -6.85 -7.17 -7.44
N PHE A 199 -6.79 -5.84 -7.38
CA PHE A 199 -6.43 -5.02 -8.54
C PHE A 199 -5.00 -5.30 -9.01
N SER A 200 -4.05 -5.50 -8.09
CA SER A 200 -2.69 -5.89 -8.47
C SER A 200 -2.63 -7.31 -9.05
N LEU A 201 -3.48 -8.24 -8.57
CA LEU A 201 -3.57 -9.57 -9.17
C LEU A 201 -4.13 -9.55 -10.59
N MET A 202 -5.08 -8.65 -10.85
CA MET A 202 -5.70 -8.39 -12.17
C MET A 202 -4.85 -7.50 -13.10
N ASP A 203 -3.59 -7.19 -12.73
CA ASP A 203 -2.68 -6.34 -13.51
C ASP A 203 -3.27 -4.95 -13.79
N ALA A 204 -4.01 -4.38 -12.84
CA ALA A 204 -4.54 -3.03 -12.95
C ALA A 204 -3.43 -1.98 -13.11
N SER A 205 -3.73 -0.94 -13.89
CA SER A 205 -2.81 0.19 -14.10
C SER A 205 -2.47 0.89 -12.77
N PRO A 206 -1.21 1.29 -12.56
CA PRO A 206 -0.79 2.06 -11.40
C PRO A 206 -1.44 3.46 -11.36
N SER A 207 -1.00 4.31 -10.42
CA SER A 207 -1.55 5.65 -10.27
C SER A 207 -1.42 6.48 -11.55
N LYS A 208 -2.42 7.34 -11.81
CA LYS A 208 -2.40 8.26 -12.96
C LYS A 208 -1.20 9.20 -12.96
N ASP A 209 -0.56 9.43 -11.82
CA ASP A 209 0.67 10.21 -11.71
C ASP A 209 1.84 9.51 -12.42
N ILE A 210 2.02 8.20 -12.19
CA ILE A 210 3.07 7.41 -12.84
C ILE A 210 2.78 7.30 -14.34
N GLU A 211 1.53 7.02 -14.71
CA GLU A 211 1.13 6.98 -16.11
C GLU A 211 1.39 8.33 -16.81
N GLY A 212 1.06 9.45 -16.16
CA GLY A 212 1.31 10.79 -16.67
C GLY A 212 2.80 11.13 -16.82
N LYS A 213 3.63 10.67 -15.88
CA LYS A 213 5.09 10.78 -15.95
C LYS A 213 5.66 10.03 -17.15
N VAL A 214 5.26 8.78 -17.36
CA VAL A 214 5.69 7.98 -18.51
C VAL A 214 5.24 8.64 -19.82
N LYS A 215 3.99 9.10 -19.91
CA LYS A 215 3.50 9.83 -21.09
C LYS A 215 4.31 11.09 -21.38
N LYS A 216 4.71 11.85 -20.37
CA LYS A 216 5.56 13.04 -20.55
C LYS A 216 6.93 12.70 -21.11
N VAL A 217 7.54 11.57 -20.68
CA VAL A 217 8.82 11.11 -21.23
C VAL A 217 8.66 10.74 -22.71
N LEU A 218 7.63 9.94 -23.04
CA LEU A 218 7.34 9.52 -24.41
C LEU A 218 7.01 10.71 -25.34
N SER A 219 6.24 11.68 -24.87
CA SER A 219 5.92 12.90 -25.65
C SER A 219 7.09 13.88 -25.76
N GLY A 220 8.12 13.76 -24.91
CA GLY A 220 9.24 14.68 -24.87
C GLY A 220 10.34 14.40 -25.89
N LEU A 221 10.31 13.24 -26.56
CA LEU A 221 11.34 12.83 -27.52
C LEU A 221 10.91 13.17 -28.95
N PRO A 222 11.66 14.02 -29.69
CA PRO A 222 11.29 14.47 -31.03
C PRO A 222 11.32 13.36 -32.10
N GLU A 223 11.96 12.24 -31.84
CA GLU A 223 12.04 11.05 -32.71
C GLU A 223 10.72 10.26 -32.72
N ILE A 224 9.96 10.32 -31.62
CA ILE A 224 8.68 9.65 -31.46
C ILE A 224 7.60 10.49 -32.15
N GLN A 225 7.01 9.92 -33.20
CA GLN A 225 5.92 10.59 -33.92
C GLN A 225 4.56 10.34 -33.25
N GLU A 226 4.37 9.12 -32.75
CA GLU A 226 3.15 8.67 -32.08
C GLU A 226 3.50 7.51 -31.14
N PHE A 227 2.78 7.37 -30.04
CA PHE A 227 2.83 6.18 -29.19
C PHE A 227 1.41 5.72 -28.91
N GLU A 228 1.21 4.40 -28.93
CA GLU A 228 -0.08 3.76 -28.74
C GLU A 228 0.04 2.61 -27.72
N GLY A 229 -1.10 2.29 -27.10
CA GLY A 229 -1.20 1.09 -26.27
C GLY A 229 -0.31 1.08 -25.03
N LEU A 230 -0.01 2.25 -24.43
CA LEU A 230 0.70 2.30 -23.15
C LEU A 230 -0.11 1.52 -22.10
N LYS A 231 0.45 0.40 -21.65
CA LYS A 231 -0.09 -0.39 -20.55
C LYS A 231 0.97 -0.47 -19.48
N LEU A 232 0.55 -0.20 -18.26
CA LEU A 232 1.37 -0.34 -17.08
C LEU A 232 0.64 -1.33 -16.16
N ARG A 233 1.38 -2.19 -15.49
CA ARG A 233 0.84 -3.14 -14.51
C ARG A 233 1.73 -3.20 -13.28
N LYS A 234 1.12 -3.37 -12.12
CA LYS A 234 1.83 -3.51 -10.84
C LYS A 234 1.95 -4.97 -10.45
N SER A 235 3.16 -5.42 -10.11
CA SER A 235 3.45 -6.76 -9.60
C SER A 235 4.33 -6.65 -8.35
N GLY A 236 3.75 -6.89 -7.18
CA GLY A 236 4.41 -6.65 -5.89
C GLY A 236 4.86 -5.19 -5.74
N PRO A 237 6.13 -4.91 -5.39
CA PRO A 237 6.65 -3.56 -5.27
C PRO A 237 7.07 -2.93 -6.62
N PHE A 238 7.04 -3.70 -7.71
CA PHE A 238 7.54 -3.27 -9.03
C PHE A 238 6.41 -2.97 -10.02
N ILE A 239 6.70 -2.11 -10.99
CA ILE A 239 5.84 -1.78 -12.12
C ILE A 239 6.48 -2.28 -13.40
N PHE A 240 5.67 -2.90 -14.24
CA PHE A 240 6.04 -3.35 -15.58
C PHE A 240 5.25 -2.53 -16.59
N GLY A 241 5.91 -2.07 -17.64
CA GLY A 241 5.27 -1.33 -18.72
C GLY A 241 5.45 -1.98 -20.07
N GLU A 242 4.50 -1.75 -20.97
CA GLU A 242 4.64 -2.00 -22.40
C GLU A 242 4.05 -0.83 -23.19
N CYS A 243 4.68 -0.47 -24.30
CA CYS A 243 4.16 0.55 -25.20
C CYS A 243 4.65 0.29 -26.63
N THR A 244 3.80 0.63 -27.61
CA THR A 244 4.22 0.66 -29.01
C THR A 244 4.55 2.10 -29.41
N ILE A 245 5.76 2.33 -29.89
CA ILE A 245 6.22 3.63 -30.39
C ILE A 245 6.34 3.60 -31.91
N ARG A 246 5.94 4.69 -32.56
CA ARG A 246 6.13 4.91 -34.00
C ARG A 246 7.22 5.92 -34.25
N LEU A 247 8.26 5.48 -34.93
CA LEU A 247 9.43 6.29 -35.27
C LEU A 247 9.33 6.85 -36.70
N LYS A 248 10.05 7.96 -36.94
CA LYS A 248 10.17 8.59 -38.27
C LYS A 248 10.82 7.64 -39.29
N LYS A 249 10.37 7.72 -40.55
CA LYS A 249 10.70 6.80 -41.67
C LYS A 249 12.18 6.69 -42.10
N SER A 250 13.11 7.31 -41.39
CA SER A 250 14.54 7.40 -41.77
C SER A 250 15.50 6.87 -40.71
N ILE A 251 14.98 6.10 -39.74
CA ILE A 251 15.76 5.58 -38.62
C ILE A 251 16.14 4.13 -38.92
N ASP A 252 17.43 3.83 -38.83
CA ASP A 252 17.96 2.46 -38.94
C ASP A 252 17.71 1.67 -37.64
N ALA A 253 17.89 0.35 -37.69
CA ALA A 253 17.63 -0.52 -36.53
C ALA A 253 18.53 -0.19 -35.32
N GLU A 254 19.77 0.23 -35.56
CA GLU A 254 20.72 0.56 -34.49
C GLU A 254 20.31 1.84 -33.74
N LYS A 255 19.93 2.89 -34.46
CA LYS A 255 19.40 4.12 -33.88
C LYS A 255 18.06 3.88 -33.19
N ALA A 256 17.20 3.03 -33.75
CA ALA A 256 15.95 2.66 -33.10
C ALA A 256 16.21 1.98 -31.74
N HIS A 257 17.21 1.10 -31.66
CA HIS A 257 17.61 0.47 -30.40
C HIS A 257 18.16 1.50 -29.40
N LYS A 258 19.05 2.40 -29.83
CA LYS A 258 19.56 3.49 -28.97
C LYS A 258 18.45 4.40 -28.41
N ILE A 259 17.44 4.71 -29.23
CA ILE A 259 16.27 5.47 -28.78
C ILE A 259 15.47 4.68 -27.74
N ALA A 260 15.32 3.36 -27.92
CA ALA A 260 14.65 2.52 -26.94
C ALA A 260 15.39 2.48 -25.60
N ASP A 261 16.71 2.32 -25.62
CA ASP A 261 17.54 2.34 -24.41
C ASP A 261 17.42 3.70 -23.69
N GLU A 262 17.45 4.81 -24.44
CA GLU A 262 17.27 6.15 -23.88
C GLU A 262 15.89 6.34 -23.24
N ILE A 263 14.83 5.81 -23.85
CA ILE A 263 13.48 5.85 -23.27
C ILE A 263 13.45 5.05 -21.97
N GLU A 264 14.01 3.84 -21.95
CA GLU A 264 14.04 2.99 -20.76
C GLU A 264 14.79 3.66 -19.60
N GLU A 265 15.96 4.26 -19.86
CA GLU A 265 16.73 5.00 -18.86
C GLU A 265 15.94 6.21 -18.32
N ARG A 266 15.40 7.05 -19.20
CA ARG A 266 14.60 8.23 -18.78
C ARG A 266 13.36 7.83 -17.97
N ILE A 267 12.70 6.73 -18.33
CA ILE A 267 11.55 6.21 -17.58
C ILE A 267 11.99 5.75 -16.18
N LYS A 268 13.10 5.02 -16.06
CA LYS A 268 13.65 4.56 -14.77
C LYS A 268 14.07 5.73 -13.86
N GLU A 269 14.58 6.82 -14.43
CA GLU A 269 14.94 8.02 -13.66
C GLU A 269 13.71 8.73 -13.07
N VAL A 270 12.64 8.87 -13.87
CA VAL A 270 11.41 9.57 -13.46
C VAL A 270 10.54 8.70 -12.54
N ALA A 271 10.58 7.38 -12.71
CA ALA A 271 9.81 6.41 -11.94
C ALA A 271 10.66 5.18 -11.59
N ARG A 272 11.42 5.27 -10.50
CA ARG A 272 12.28 4.19 -9.97
C ARG A 272 11.55 2.89 -9.60
N GLU A 273 10.21 2.93 -9.56
CA GLU A 273 9.36 1.77 -9.30
C GLU A 273 9.17 0.91 -10.57
N ILE A 274 9.51 1.42 -11.76
CA ILE A 274 9.42 0.69 -13.03
C ILE A 274 10.67 -0.17 -13.20
N GLU A 275 10.50 -1.48 -13.10
CA GLU A 275 11.59 -2.46 -13.21
C GLU A 275 11.94 -2.74 -14.66
N SER A 276 10.92 -2.91 -15.49
CA SER A 276 11.07 -3.24 -16.92
C SER A 276 9.99 -2.55 -17.74
N PHE A 277 10.39 -2.05 -18.91
CA PHE A 277 9.51 -1.36 -19.85
C PHE A 277 9.75 -1.88 -21.27
N ALA A 278 8.84 -2.71 -21.78
CA ALA A 278 8.95 -3.29 -23.10
C ALA A 278 8.50 -2.31 -24.19
N LEU A 279 9.39 -2.00 -25.13
CA LEU A 279 9.09 -1.14 -26.28
C LEU A 279 8.93 -1.98 -27.55
N ASN A 280 7.76 -1.87 -28.17
CA ASN A 280 7.54 -2.36 -29.52
C ASN A 280 7.73 -1.20 -30.50
N ILE A 281 8.66 -1.32 -31.46
CA ILE A 281 8.97 -0.26 -32.41
C ILE A 281 8.29 -0.56 -33.74
N GLU A 282 7.38 0.31 -34.16
CA GLU A 282 6.71 0.21 -35.46
C GLU A 282 7.16 1.34 -36.40
N PRO A 283 7.28 1.07 -37.71
CA PRO A 283 7.47 2.13 -38.69
C PRO A 283 6.19 2.97 -38.81
N CYS A 284 6.34 4.29 -39.00
CA CYS A 284 5.19 5.16 -39.24
C CYS A 284 4.35 4.67 -40.44
N LYS A 285 3.08 4.34 -40.19
CA LYS A 285 2.12 4.04 -41.26
C LYS A 285 1.89 5.30 -42.09
N PRO A 286 2.03 5.27 -43.43
CA PRO A 286 1.64 6.40 -44.24
C PRO A 286 0.14 6.64 -44.08
N LYS A 287 -0.28 7.90 -43.89
CA LYS A 287 -1.71 8.28 -43.97
C LYS A 287 -2.20 7.94 -45.38
N ARG A 288 -2.88 6.80 -45.54
CA ARG A 288 -3.51 6.41 -46.81
C ARG A 288 -4.89 7.06 -46.87
N GLN A 289 -5.05 8.09 -47.68
CA GLN A 289 -6.37 8.57 -48.08
C GLN A 289 -6.87 7.70 -49.25
N ARG A 290 -8.02 7.05 -49.07
CA ARG A 290 -8.75 6.42 -50.18
C ARG A 290 -9.61 7.49 -50.83
N ILE A 291 -9.20 7.96 -52.00
CA ILE A 291 -9.98 8.89 -52.83
C ILE A 291 -10.76 8.04 -53.84
N VAL A 292 -12.08 8.16 -53.83
CA VAL A 292 -12.95 7.58 -54.86
C VAL A 292 -13.14 8.63 -55.95
N LEU A 293 -12.58 8.39 -57.14
CA LEU A 293 -12.75 9.26 -58.29
C LEU A 293 -13.90 8.74 -59.16
N PRO A 294 -15.00 9.50 -59.37
CA PRO A 294 -16.04 9.11 -60.31
C PRO A 294 -15.48 9.19 -61.74
N VAL A 295 -15.45 8.06 -62.44
CA VAL A 295 -15.10 8.02 -63.86
C VAL A 295 -16.31 8.52 -64.63
N LYS A 296 -16.23 9.71 -65.27
CA LYS A 296 -17.23 10.13 -66.25
C LYS A 296 -17.18 9.11 -67.40
N SER A 297 -18.32 8.49 -67.70
CA SER A 297 -18.49 7.67 -68.90
C SER A 297 -18.05 8.50 -70.11
N ARG A 298 -17.13 7.95 -70.91
CA ARG A 298 -16.87 8.48 -72.25
C ARG A 298 -18.20 8.42 -72.99
N VAL A 299 -18.65 9.59 -73.43
CA VAL A 299 -19.72 9.76 -74.41
C VAL A 299 -19.38 8.91 -75.62
N ALA A 300 -20.26 7.97 -75.96
CA ALA A 300 -20.34 7.32 -77.26
C ALA A 300 -21.73 7.65 -77.82
#